data_AF-A0A955F8T7-F1
#
_entry.id   AF-A0A955F8T7-F1
#
_cell.length_a   1.000
_cell.length_b   1.000
_cell.length_c   1.000
_cell.angle_alpha   90.00
_cell.angle_beta   90.00
_cell.angle_gamma   90.00
#
_symmetry.space_group_name_H-M   'P 1'
#
loop_
_entity.id
_entity.type
_entity.pdbx_description
1 polymer ?
#
loop_
_entity_poly.entity_id
_entity_poly.type
_entity_poly.pdbx_seq_one_letter_code
_entity_poly.pdbx_strand_id
1 'polypeptide(L)'
;MKSDTNSVPIPWEPKRLVDELTDSLRATAQEVVPWFLENMPPMYFQDTSPEEQLGQLRAILAAKASGRPLEMVLKSKDDSQWTVMAPVNRPGMLAAMARQLPLDWKLRSAKIHSALDSNLLIIIFESGESPRFDPSDATQKNKLDETVKFAATEFPELTRDVLADHFTRCTAEAIRTLTPLRICRQKI
;
A
#
# COMPACT_ATOMS: atom_id res chain seq x y z
N MET A 1 42.45 45.73 1.65
CA MET A 1 41.78 45.12 2.82
C MET A 1 41.28 43.76 2.35
N LYS A 2 42.03 42.69 2.65
CA LYS A 2 41.69 41.32 2.23
C LYS A 2 40.69 40.76 3.25
N SER A 3 39.49 40.43 2.81
CA SER A 3 38.54 39.65 3.60
C SER A 3 38.85 38.17 3.37
N ASP A 4 39.64 37.59 4.27
CA ASP A 4 39.82 36.14 4.34
C ASP A 4 38.48 35.51 4.77
N THR A 5 37.74 34.97 3.82
CA THR A 5 36.69 34.00 4.09
C THR A 5 37.34 32.75 4.67
N ASN A 6 37.38 32.71 6.00
CA ASN A 6 37.81 31.57 6.78
C ASN A 6 36.77 30.45 6.62
N SER A 7 36.82 29.73 5.49
CA SER A 7 35.96 28.59 5.24
C SER A 7 36.43 27.44 6.12
N VAL A 8 35.65 27.14 7.17
CA VAL A 8 35.88 25.95 7.99
C VAL A 8 35.90 24.72 7.06
N PRO A 9 36.95 23.90 7.08
CA PRO A 9 37.00 22.71 6.23
C PRO A 9 35.85 21.77 6.59
N ILE A 10 35.06 21.36 5.58
CA ILE A 10 34.09 20.29 5.76
C ILE A 10 34.89 19.01 6.01
N PRO A 11 34.72 18.33 7.16
CA PRO A 11 35.57 17.20 7.55
C PRO A 11 35.30 15.92 6.77
N TRP A 12 34.41 15.96 5.77
CA TRP A 12 33.92 14.80 5.06
C TRP A 12 34.41 14.79 3.62
N GLU A 13 35.05 13.69 3.21
CA GLU A 13 35.27 13.40 1.80
C GLU A 13 33.93 12.95 1.18
N PRO A 14 33.41 13.62 0.13
CA PRO A 14 32.07 13.33 -0.40
C PRO A 14 31.87 11.88 -0.81
N LYS A 15 32.88 11.27 -1.47
CA LYS A 15 32.80 9.88 -1.94
C LYS A 15 32.69 8.91 -0.77
N ARG A 16 33.56 9.09 0.24
CA ARG A 16 33.54 8.26 1.45
C ARG A 16 32.20 8.35 2.17
N LEU A 17 31.63 9.55 2.29
CA LEU A 17 30.32 9.74 2.92
C LEU A 17 29.19 9.03 2.14
N VAL A 18 29.22 9.11 0.80
CA VAL A 18 28.26 8.40 -0.06
C VAL A 18 28.40 6.89 0.10
N ASP A 19 29.63 6.36 0.12
CA ASP A 19 29.90 4.93 0.30
C ASP A 19 29.39 4.45 1.68
N GLU A 20 29.74 5.15 2.77
CA GLU A 20 29.28 4.83 4.13
C GLU A 20 27.74 4.84 4.24
N LEU A 21 27.07 5.83 3.65
CA LEU A 21 25.60 5.90 3.62
C LEU A 21 24.98 4.77 2.80
N THR A 22 25.56 4.47 1.63
CA THR A 22 25.05 3.44 0.72
C THR A 22 25.17 2.06 1.35
N ASP A 23 26.29 1.77 2.00
CA ASP A 23 26.53 0.49 2.67
C ASP A 23 25.60 0.31 3.88
N SER A 24 25.41 1.36 4.68
CA SER A 24 24.46 1.35 5.81
C SER A 24 23.02 1.10 5.36
N LEU A 25 22.57 1.79 4.30
CA LEU A 25 21.24 1.59 3.73
C LEU A 25 21.10 0.21 3.10
N ARG A 26 22.14 -0.30 2.42
CA ARG A 26 22.16 -1.65 1.85
C ARG A 26 22.03 -2.72 2.93
N ALA A 27 22.81 -2.62 4.00
CA ALA A 27 22.76 -3.57 5.11
C ALA A 27 21.36 -3.59 5.74
N THR A 28 20.79 -2.40 6.01
CA THR A 28 19.42 -2.30 6.55
C THR A 28 18.39 -2.88 5.57
N ALA A 29 18.54 -2.65 4.27
CA ALA A 29 17.62 -3.19 3.26
C ALA A 29 17.66 -4.73 3.18
N GLN A 30 18.84 -5.33 3.36
CA GLN A 30 19.01 -6.79 3.37
C GLN A 30 18.29 -7.46 4.54
N GLU A 31 18.00 -6.73 5.62
CA GLU A 31 17.17 -7.20 6.74
C GLU A 31 15.70 -6.88 6.54
N VAL A 32 15.39 -5.66 6.11
CA VAL A 32 14.01 -5.16 6.02
C VAL A 32 13.23 -5.82 4.90
N VAL A 33 13.82 -6.00 3.72
CA VAL A 33 13.08 -6.50 2.55
C VAL A 33 12.62 -7.94 2.75
N PRO A 34 13.47 -8.90 3.17
CA PRO A 34 13.01 -10.26 3.44
C PRO A 34 11.94 -10.31 4.53
N TRP A 35 12.18 -9.63 5.66
CA TRP A 35 11.20 -9.55 6.75
C TRP A 35 9.85 -9.01 6.26
N PHE A 36 9.85 -7.96 5.42
CA PHE A 36 8.63 -7.35 4.91
C PHE A 36 7.85 -8.31 4.00
N LEU A 37 8.55 -9.01 3.10
CA LEU A 37 7.94 -9.99 2.20
C LEU A 37 7.36 -11.18 2.95
N GLU A 38 7.99 -11.59 4.05
CA GLU A 38 7.55 -12.71 4.89
C GLU A 38 6.40 -12.33 5.84
N ASN A 39 6.40 -11.10 6.37
CA ASN A 39 5.47 -10.69 7.43
C ASN A 39 4.25 -9.93 6.92
N MET A 40 4.29 -9.32 5.74
CA MET A 40 3.12 -8.61 5.21
C MET A 40 2.07 -9.59 4.65
N PRO A 41 0.77 -9.34 4.87
CA PRO A 41 -0.27 -10.22 4.37
C PRO A 41 -0.31 -10.20 2.84
N PRO A 42 -0.59 -11.33 2.15
CA PRO A 42 -0.67 -11.38 0.68
C PRO A 42 -1.59 -10.32 0.06
N MET A 43 -2.67 -9.96 0.76
CA MET A 43 -3.62 -8.94 0.35
C MET A 43 -2.98 -7.55 0.17
N TYR A 44 -1.97 -7.20 0.99
CA TYR A 44 -1.23 -5.95 0.82
C TYR A 44 -0.59 -5.86 -0.58
N PHE A 45 0.06 -6.95 -1.03
CA PHE A 45 0.73 -7.01 -2.33
C PHE A 45 -0.25 -7.04 -3.51
N GLN A 46 -1.49 -7.46 -3.27
CA GLN A 46 -2.56 -7.44 -4.27
C GLN A 46 -3.20 -6.06 -4.40
N ASP A 47 -3.34 -5.35 -3.27
CA ASP A 47 -4.08 -4.09 -3.18
C ASP A 47 -3.22 -2.84 -3.45
N THR A 48 -1.89 -3.01 -3.44
CA THR A 48 -0.89 -1.94 -3.53
C THR A 48 -0.01 -2.14 -4.75
N SER A 49 0.20 -1.11 -5.57
CA SER A 49 1.03 -1.22 -6.77
C SER A 49 2.52 -1.40 -6.44
N PRO A 50 3.33 -2.00 -7.33
CA PRO A 50 4.77 -2.14 -7.09
C PRO A 50 5.50 -0.82 -6.84
N GLU A 51 5.05 0.27 -7.45
CA GLU A 51 5.62 1.61 -7.23
C GLU A 51 5.34 2.12 -5.82
N GLU A 52 4.10 2.01 -5.35
CA GLU A 52 3.71 2.37 -3.99
C GLU A 52 4.42 1.49 -2.96
N GLN A 53 4.48 0.17 -3.20
CA GLN A 53 5.21 -0.76 -2.34
C GLN A 53 6.66 -0.35 -2.18
N LEU A 54 7.33 0.02 -3.28
CA LEU A 54 8.71 0.50 -3.25
C LEU A 54 8.85 1.84 -2.50
N GLY A 55 7.91 2.76 -2.67
CA GLY A 55 7.86 4.02 -1.93
C GLY A 55 7.74 3.81 -0.41
N GLN A 56 6.87 2.90 -0.01
CA GLN A 56 6.67 2.53 1.40
C GLN A 56 7.90 1.82 1.98
N LEU A 57 8.49 0.87 1.24
CA LEU A 57 9.75 0.21 1.64
C LEU A 57 10.91 1.19 1.82
N ARG A 58 11.04 2.19 0.93
CA ARG A 58 12.04 3.27 1.08
C ARG A 58 11.83 4.06 2.37
N ALA A 59 10.59 4.36 2.74
CA ALA A 59 10.28 5.07 3.96
C ALA A 59 10.57 4.24 5.22
N ILE A 60 10.20 2.95 5.22
CA ILE A 60 10.53 2.00 6.29
C ILE A 60 12.05 1.89 6.47
N LEU A 61 12.77 1.75 5.34
CA LEU A 61 14.23 1.69 5.33
C LEU A 61 14.85 2.95 5.92
N ALA A 62 14.39 4.14 5.49
CA ALA A 62 14.90 5.41 6.00
C ALA A 62 14.67 5.56 7.52
N ALA A 63 13.49 5.17 8.02
CA ALA A 63 13.19 5.21 9.45
C ALA A 63 14.10 4.27 10.24
N LYS A 64 14.24 3.01 9.80
CA LYS A 64 15.10 2.01 10.46
C LYS A 64 16.58 2.37 10.42
N ALA A 65 17.10 2.77 9.27
CA ALA A 65 18.49 3.21 9.12
C ALA A 65 18.81 4.45 9.97
N SER A 66 17.80 5.28 10.25
CA SER A 66 17.93 6.44 11.14
C SER A 66 17.74 6.11 12.63
N GLY A 67 17.47 4.85 13.00
CA GLY A 67 17.14 4.44 14.36
C GLY A 67 15.88 5.12 14.93
N ARG A 68 14.97 5.57 14.05
CA ARG A 68 13.74 6.28 14.45
C ARG A 68 12.55 5.33 14.49
N PRO A 69 11.57 5.57 15.39
CA PRO A 69 10.32 4.83 15.34
C PRO A 69 9.63 5.08 14.01
N LEU A 70 9.02 4.03 13.46
CA LEU A 70 8.26 4.12 12.23
C LEU A 70 6.86 4.66 12.53
N GLU A 71 6.76 5.97 12.67
CA GLU A 71 5.48 6.70 12.78
C GLU A 71 5.49 7.83 11.75
N MET A 72 4.87 7.60 10.60
CA MET A 72 4.87 8.60 9.53
C MET A 72 3.67 8.48 8.58
N VAL A 73 3.40 9.57 7.88
CA VAL A 73 2.39 9.66 6.82
C VAL A 73 3.10 10.00 5.51
N LEU A 74 2.93 9.17 4.49
CA LEU A 74 3.31 9.46 3.12
C LEU A 74 2.09 9.95 2.35
N LYS A 75 2.28 10.97 1.52
CA LYS A 75 1.24 11.49 0.63
C LYS A 75 1.67 11.24 -0.81
N SER A 76 0.74 10.83 -1.66
CA SER A 76 0.96 10.79 -3.11
C SER A 76 1.17 12.21 -3.65
N LYS A 77 1.79 12.33 -4.83
CA LYS A 77 2.12 13.64 -5.44
C LYS A 77 0.87 14.49 -5.73
N ASP A 78 -0.24 13.84 -6.02
CA ASP A 78 -1.54 14.43 -6.32
C ASP A 78 -2.46 14.54 -5.09
N ASP A 79 -1.94 14.21 -3.90
CA ASP A 79 -2.68 14.18 -2.62
C ASP A 79 -3.93 13.28 -2.63
N SER A 80 -4.04 12.38 -3.61
CA SER A 80 -5.17 11.46 -3.74
C SER A 80 -5.08 10.27 -2.78
N GLN A 81 -3.88 9.97 -2.25
CA GLN A 81 -3.62 8.86 -1.34
C GLN A 81 -2.74 9.28 -0.15
N TRP A 82 -3.13 8.85 1.05
CA TRP A 82 -2.34 8.99 2.27
C TRP A 82 -2.03 7.60 2.83
N THR A 83 -0.74 7.29 2.99
CA THR A 83 -0.29 6.05 3.62
C THR A 83 0.26 6.35 5.02
N VAL A 84 -0.39 5.83 6.05
CA VAL A 84 0.09 5.87 7.43
C VAL A 84 0.86 4.59 7.71
N MET A 85 2.05 4.71 8.29
CA MET A 85 2.85 3.60 8.80
C MET A 85 3.10 3.80 10.29
N ALA A 86 2.79 2.79 11.10
CA ALA A 86 2.88 2.82 12.55
C ALA A 86 3.38 1.46 13.11
N PRO A 87 4.02 1.42 14.30
CA PRO A 87 4.61 0.18 14.82
C PRO A 87 3.59 -0.76 15.47
N VAL A 88 2.43 -0.26 15.92
CA VAL A 88 1.42 -1.09 16.60
C VAL A 88 0.02 -0.57 16.29
N ASN A 89 -0.92 -1.47 16.03
CA ASN A 89 -2.33 -1.14 15.96
C ASN A 89 -2.91 -0.95 17.38
N ARG A 90 -3.14 0.30 17.81
CA ARG A 90 -3.80 0.61 19.09
C ARG A 90 -5.28 0.97 18.86
N PRO A 91 -6.20 0.58 19.78
CA PRO A 91 -7.60 1.00 19.70
C PRO A 91 -7.74 2.52 19.52
N GLY A 92 -8.60 2.94 18.60
CA GLY A 92 -8.84 4.36 18.30
C GLY A 92 -7.81 5.01 17.36
N MET A 93 -6.73 4.33 16.99
CA MET A 93 -5.71 4.88 16.08
C MET A 93 -6.28 5.16 14.69
N LEU A 94 -7.08 4.25 14.11
CA LEU A 94 -7.74 4.50 12.83
C LEU A 94 -8.60 5.77 12.88
N ALA A 95 -9.41 5.92 13.94
CA ALA A 95 -10.25 7.10 14.12
C ALA A 95 -9.43 8.38 14.37
N ALA A 96 -8.25 8.27 14.98
CA ALA A 96 -7.32 9.38 15.13
C ALA A 96 -6.70 9.78 13.80
N MET A 97 -6.32 8.81 12.96
CA MET A 97 -5.77 9.07 11.62
C MET A 97 -6.82 9.62 10.66
N ALA A 98 -8.03 9.05 10.67
CA ALA A 98 -9.14 9.52 9.85
C ALA A 98 -9.53 10.98 10.18
N ARG A 99 -9.37 11.42 11.44
CA ARG A 99 -9.59 12.82 11.86
C ARG A 99 -8.54 13.80 11.34
N GLN A 100 -7.38 13.32 10.90
CA GLN A 100 -6.34 14.16 10.31
C GLN A 100 -6.54 14.40 8.81
N LEU A 101 -7.44 13.65 8.19
CA LEU A 101 -7.77 13.81 6.78
C LEU A 101 -8.44 15.18 6.56
N PRO A 102 -8.18 15.85 5.43
CA PRO A 102 -8.87 17.10 5.11
C PRO A 102 -10.40 16.89 5.08
N LEU A 103 -11.16 17.86 5.58
CA LEU A 103 -12.62 17.75 5.71
C LEU A 103 -13.34 17.60 4.37
N ASP A 104 -12.76 18.18 3.31
CA ASP A 104 -13.21 18.12 1.93
C ASP A 104 -12.65 16.92 1.14
N TRP A 105 -11.80 16.11 1.79
CA TRP A 105 -11.23 14.92 1.19
C TRP A 105 -12.29 13.82 1.13
N LYS A 106 -12.81 13.57 -0.07
CA LYS A 106 -13.81 12.51 -0.32
C LYS A 106 -13.16 11.13 -0.14
N LEU A 107 -13.14 10.64 1.09
CA LEU A 107 -12.63 9.32 1.42
C LEU A 107 -13.40 8.25 0.64
N ARG A 108 -12.68 7.53 -0.20
CA ARG A 108 -13.20 6.45 -1.04
C ARG A 108 -13.01 5.09 -0.37
N SER A 109 -11.79 4.83 0.07
CA SER A 109 -11.44 3.57 0.69
C SER A 109 -10.35 3.76 1.75
N ALA A 110 -10.35 2.84 2.70
CA ALA A 110 -9.31 2.70 3.71
C ALA A 110 -8.91 1.23 3.75
N LYS A 111 -7.68 0.94 3.36
CA LYS A 111 -7.09 -0.40 3.38
C LYS A 111 -6.16 -0.49 4.58
N ILE A 112 -6.25 -1.59 5.33
CA ILE A 112 -5.49 -1.78 6.57
C ILE A 112 -4.76 -3.10 6.49
N HIS A 113 -3.45 -3.05 6.60
CA HIS A 113 -2.59 -4.22 6.56
C HIS A 113 -1.69 -4.23 7.79
N SER A 114 -1.86 -5.26 8.63
CA SER A 114 -0.99 -5.52 9.76
C SER A 114 0.00 -6.62 9.40
N ALA A 115 1.28 -6.41 9.71
CA ALA A 115 2.27 -7.47 9.67
C ALA A 115 1.91 -8.59 10.66
N LEU A 116 2.32 -9.83 10.35
CA LEU A 116 2.03 -11.02 11.16
C LEU A 116 2.57 -10.89 12.59
N ASP A 117 3.75 -10.30 12.75
CA ASP A 117 4.39 -10.04 14.04
C ASP A 117 3.83 -8.79 14.77
N SER A 118 2.85 -8.11 14.16
CA SER A 118 2.23 -6.88 14.68
C SER A 118 3.18 -5.70 14.88
N ASN A 119 4.40 -5.73 14.30
CA ASN A 119 5.39 -4.65 14.41
C ASN A 119 5.23 -3.57 13.33
N LEU A 120 4.28 -3.74 12.42
CA LEU A 120 3.98 -2.78 11.37
C LEU A 120 2.48 -2.81 11.06
N LEU A 121 1.91 -1.61 11.02
CA LEU A 121 0.61 -1.33 10.44
C LEU A 121 0.79 -0.37 9.27
N ILE A 122 0.19 -0.70 8.13
CA ILE A 122 0.03 0.19 7.00
C ILE A 122 -1.46 0.47 6.82
N ILE A 123 -1.84 1.75 6.88
CA ILE A 123 -3.19 2.20 6.52
C ILE A 123 -3.09 3.07 5.28
N ILE A 124 -3.75 2.66 4.20
CA ILE A 124 -3.79 3.41 2.95
C ILE A 124 -5.19 4.00 2.83
N PHE A 125 -5.28 5.33 2.91
CA PHE A 125 -6.48 6.08 2.60
C PHE A 125 -6.43 6.56 1.16
N GLU A 126 -7.50 6.38 0.43
CA GLU A 126 -7.63 6.87 -0.95
C GLU A 126 -8.84 7.77 -1.06
N SER A 127 -8.72 8.81 -1.89
CA SER A 127 -9.79 9.73 -2.21
C SER A 127 -10.25 9.62 -3.65
N GLY A 128 -11.44 10.16 -3.90
CA GLY A 128 -12.02 10.28 -5.22
C GLY A 128 -13.19 9.33 -5.44
N GLU A 129 -13.53 9.12 -6.70
CA GLU A 129 -14.62 8.21 -7.07
C GLU A 129 -14.11 6.79 -7.26
N SER A 130 -14.94 5.79 -6.95
CA SER A 130 -14.64 4.40 -7.26
C SER A 130 -15.05 4.12 -8.71
N PRO A 131 -14.10 3.90 -9.63
CA PRO A 131 -14.46 3.49 -10.98
C PRO A 131 -15.26 2.18 -10.92
N ARG A 132 -16.22 2.05 -11.82
CA ARG A 132 -17.00 0.82 -12.01
C ARG A 132 -16.16 -0.25 -12.68
N PHE A 133 -16.69 -1.47 -12.70
CA PHE A 133 -16.15 -2.54 -13.52
C PHE A 133 -15.94 -2.09 -14.97
N ASP A 134 -14.76 -2.37 -15.50
CA ASP A 134 -14.42 -2.16 -16.90
C ASP A 134 -14.07 -3.51 -17.54
N PRO A 135 -14.90 -4.06 -18.46
CA PRO A 135 -14.61 -5.32 -19.12
C PRO A 135 -13.43 -5.24 -20.10
N SER A 136 -12.95 -4.04 -20.44
CA SER A 136 -11.75 -3.83 -21.25
C SER A 136 -10.46 -3.85 -20.42
N ASP A 137 -10.54 -3.68 -19.10
CA ASP A 137 -9.42 -3.87 -18.17
C ASP A 137 -9.10 -5.37 -18.06
N ALA A 138 -7.87 -5.74 -18.46
CA ALA A 138 -7.45 -7.13 -18.52
C ALA A 138 -7.48 -7.84 -17.16
N THR A 139 -7.15 -7.13 -16.08
CA THR A 139 -7.15 -7.69 -14.71
C THR A 139 -8.58 -7.97 -14.26
N GLN A 140 -9.50 -7.03 -14.50
CA GLN A 140 -10.90 -7.18 -14.12
C GLN A 140 -11.60 -8.27 -14.95
N LYS A 141 -11.30 -8.34 -16.24
CA LYS A 141 -11.78 -9.41 -17.12
C LYS A 141 -11.31 -10.79 -16.66
N ASN A 142 -10.01 -10.93 -16.37
CA ASN A 142 -9.44 -12.19 -15.88
C ASN A 142 -10.12 -12.62 -14.58
N LYS A 143 -10.42 -11.68 -13.69
CA LYS A 143 -11.13 -11.95 -12.44
C LYS A 143 -12.54 -12.48 -12.65
N LEU A 144 -13.27 -11.92 -13.61
CA LEU A 144 -14.59 -12.44 -14.00
C LEU A 144 -14.46 -13.87 -14.52
N ASP A 145 -13.53 -14.13 -15.44
CA ASP A 145 -13.32 -15.46 -16.01
C ASP A 145 -12.89 -16.49 -14.94
N GLU A 146 -12.05 -16.11 -13.98
CA GLU A 146 -11.71 -16.94 -12.80
C GLU A 146 -12.94 -17.22 -11.93
N THR A 147 -13.77 -16.21 -11.68
CA THR A 147 -14.97 -16.35 -10.85
C THR A 147 -16.01 -17.25 -11.51
N VAL A 148 -16.18 -17.15 -12.83
CA VAL A 148 -17.04 -18.03 -13.63
C VAL A 148 -16.56 -19.49 -13.56
N LYS A 149 -15.25 -19.73 -13.71
CA LYS A 149 -14.68 -21.09 -13.58
C LYS A 149 -14.89 -21.67 -12.20
N PHE A 150 -14.72 -20.86 -11.15
CA PHE A 150 -14.94 -21.27 -9.77
C PHE A 150 -16.42 -21.59 -9.50
N ALA A 151 -17.32 -20.71 -9.92
CA ALA A 151 -18.76 -20.87 -9.73
C ALA A 151 -19.32 -22.11 -10.45
N ALA A 152 -18.80 -22.45 -11.64
CA ALA A 152 -19.25 -23.64 -12.36
C ALA A 152 -19.12 -24.94 -11.54
N THR A 153 -18.18 -25.01 -10.60
CA THR A 153 -17.99 -26.15 -9.72
C THR A 153 -18.71 -25.99 -8.38
N GLU A 154 -18.60 -24.81 -7.75
CA GLU A 154 -19.00 -24.60 -6.35
C GLU A 154 -20.38 -23.95 -6.19
N PHE A 155 -20.86 -23.23 -7.21
CA PHE A 155 -22.12 -22.47 -7.23
C PHE A 155 -22.78 -22.55 -8.63
N PRO A 156 -23.26 -23.73 -9.08
CA PRO A 156 -23.68 -23.95 -10.47
C PRO A 156 -24.86 -23.07 -10.92
N GLU A 157 -25.63 -22.52 -9.98
CA GLU A 157 -26.71 -21.56 -10.22
C GLU A 157 -26.20 -20.19 -10.71
N LEU A 158 -24.95 -19.84 -10.41
CA LEU A 158 -24.34 -18.58 -10.82
C LEU A 158 -23.72 -18.71 -12.21
N THR A 159 -24.55 -18.55 -13.23
CA THR A 159 -24.11 -18.58 -14.64
C THR A 159 -23.21 -17.39 -14.99
N ARG A 160 -22.51 -17.48 -16.13
CA ARG A 160 -21.66 -16.39 -16.63
C ARG A 160 -22.43 -15.06 -16.75
N ASP A 161 -23.65 -15.10 -17.26
CA ASP A 161 -24.44 -13.89 -17.49
C ASP A 161 -24.85 -13.23 -16.16
N VAL A 162 -25.24 -14.04 -15.18
CA VAL A 162 -25.55 -13.56 -13.81
C VAL A 162 -24.33 -12.92 -13.16
N LEU A 163 -23.17 -13.56 -13.26
CA LEU A 163 -21.92 -13.02 -12.71
C LEU A 163 -21.46 -11.76 -13.46
N ALA A 164 -21.57 -11.73 -14.79
CA ALA A 164 -21.21 -10.56 -15.58
C ALA A 164 -22.10 -9.36 -15.21
N ASP A 165 -23.41 -9.57 -15.09
CA ASP A 165 -24.37 -8.55 -14.66
C ASP A 165 -24.04 -8.03 -13.24
N HIS A 166 -23.73 -8.94 -12.31
CA HIS A 166 -23.25 -8.54 -10.97
C HIS A 166 -21.99 -7.68 -11.02
N PHE A 167 -20.99 -8.09 -11.81
CA PHE A 167 -19.74 -7.35 -11.95
C PHE A 167 -19.99 -5.91 -12.45
N THR A 168 -20.95 -5.68 -13.37
CA THR A 168 -21.28 -4.31 -13.81
C THR A 168 -21.75 -3.39 -12.68
N ARG A 169 -22.34 -3.96 -11.62
CA ARG A 169 -22.76 -3.22 -10.42
C ARG A 169 -21.65 -3.06 -9.39
N CYS A 170 -20.52 -3.75 -9.54
CA CYS A 170 -19.39 -3.64 -8.64
C CYS A 170 -18.49 -2.46 -8.99
N THR A 171 -17.71 -2.02 -8.01
CA THR A 171 -16.56 -1.14 -8.25
C THR A 171 -15.38 -1.98 -8.73
N ALA A 172 -14.48 -1.38 -9.52
CA ALA A 172 -13.24 -2.03 -9.95
C ALA A 172 -12.41 -2.51 -8.75
N GLU A 173 -12.42 -1.75 -7.65
CA GLU A 173 -11.72 -2.09 -6.42
C GLU A 173 -12.30 -3.34 -5.75
N ALA A 174 -13.63 -3.45 -5.64
CA ALA A 174 -14.27 -4.66 -5.11
C ALA A 174 -13.91 -5.91 -5.93
N ILE A 175 -13.86 -5.78 -7.26
CA ILE A 175 -13.48 -6.88 -8.15
C ILE A 175 -12.03 -7.32 -7.92
N ARG A 176 -11.10 -6.36 -7.81
CA ARG A 176 -9.68 -6.68 -7.59
C ARG A 176 -9.43 -7.36 -6.24
N THR A 177 -10.10 -6.88 -5.19
CA THR A 177 -9.82 -7.29 -3.80
C THR A 177 -10.55 -8.57 -3.36
N LEU A 178 -11.75 -8.85 -3.88
CA LEU A 178 -12.53 -10.00 -3.43
C LEU A 178 -12.08 -11.29 -4.11
N THR A 179 -12.11 -12.42 -3.38
CA THR A 179 -11.88 -13.75 -3.99
C THR A 179 -13.14 -14.22 -4.72
N PRO A 180 -13.02 -15.13 -5.71
CA PRO A 180 -14.18 -15.77 -6.33
C PRO A 180 -15.23 -16.28 -5.32
N LEU A 181 -14.79 -16.97 -4.27
CA LEU A 181 -15.67 -17.43 -3.18
C LEU A 181 -16.42 -16.29 -2.49
N ARG A 182 -15.73 -15.18 -2.18
CA ARG A 182 -16.36 -14.03 -1.53
C ARG A 182 -17.36 -13.35 -2.45
N ILE A 183 -17.07 -13.29 -3.75
CA ILE A 183 -17.98 -12.74 -4.75
C ILE A 183 -19.24 -13.61 -4.84
N CYS A 184 -19.10 -14.92 -5.05
CA CYS A 184 -20.24 -15.84 -5.17
C CYS A 184 -21.15 -15.90 -3.93
N ARG A 185 -20.62 -15.55 -2.74
CA ARG A 185 -21.40 -15.49 -1.49
C ARG A 185 -22.14 -14.17 -1.27
N GLN A 186 -21.93 -13.16 -2.12
CA GLN A 186 -22.73 -11.96 -2.08
C GLN A 186 -24.15 -12.27 -2.54
N LYS A 187 -25.13 -11.46 -2.13
CA LYS A 187 -26.47 -11.52 -2.73
C LYS A 187 -26.35 -11.01 -4.17
N ILE A 188 -26.20 -11.95 -5.10
CA ILE A 188 -26.07 -11.73 -6.54
C ILE A 188 -27.45 -11.83 -7.19
#